data_AF-A0A6L5Z624-F1
#
_entry.id   AF-A0A6L5Z624-F1
#
_cell.length_a   1.000
_cell.length_b   1.000
_cell.length_c   1.000
_cell.angle_alpha   90.00
_cell.angle_beta   90.00
_cell.angle_gamma   90.00
#
_symmetry.space_group_name_H-M   'P 1'
#
loop_
_entity.id
_entity.type
_entity.pdbx_description
1 polymer ?
#
loop_
_entity_poly.entity_id
_entity_poly.type
_entity_poly.pdbx_seq_one_letter_code
_entity_poly.pdbx_strand_id
1 'polypeptide(L)'
;MKGLSRQRVAARRILALLDQERQVLLSGNYAAARSLEHHLSRETGVLAASLAADDPAMAALLERIAELARRNCALAEAAQRGLQTGARLHEELRRKRSELATYTGTGRRLDHGVRSGSEDRRA
;
A
#
# COMPACT_ATOMS: atom_id res chain seq x y z
N MET A 1 40.27 0.09 -7.54
CA MET A 1 39.31 -0.70 -8.34
C MET A 1 38.29 -1.53 -7.54
N LYS A 2 38.51 -1.92 -6.26
CA LYS A 2 37.54 -2.76 -5.49
C LYS A 2 36.18 -2.09 -5.20
N GLY A 3 36.11 -0.75 -5.14
CA GLY A 3 34.87 0.00 -4.85
C GLY A 3 33.81 -0.08 -5.96
N LEU A 4 34.21 0.04 -7.22
CA LEU A 4 33.31 0.01 -8.38
C LEU A 4 32.58 -1.34 -8.52
N SER A 5 33.24 -2.45 -8.15
CA SER A 5 32.62 -3.77 -8.14
C SER A 5 31.49 -3.89 -7.11
N ARG A 6 31.68 -3.31 -5.91
CA ARG A 6 30.66 -3.35 -4.84
C ARG A 6 29.42 -2.52 -5.19
N GLN A 7 29.60 -1.32 -5.74
CA GLN A 7 28.49 -0.47 -6.18
C GLN A 7 27.62 -1.17 -7.23
N ARG A 8 28.25 -1.80 -8.24
CA ARG A 8 27.52 -2.49 -9.31
C ARG A 8 26.77 -3.71 -8.79
N VAL A 9 27.33 -4.43 -7.82
CA VAL A 9 26.64 -5.54 -7.15
C VAL A 9 25.43 -5.03 -6.36
N ALA A 10 25.58 -3.94 -5.59
CA ALA A 10 24.47 -3.33 -4.85
C ALA A 10 23.35 -2.83 -5.80
N ALA A 11 23.71 -2.13 -6.87
CA ALA A 11 22.76 -1.66 -7.89
C ALA A 11 21.98 -2.81 -8.54
N ARG A 12 22.67 -3.92 -8.91
CA ARG A 12 22.00 -5.11 -9.46
C ARG A 12 21.06 -5.78 -8.46
N ARG A 13 21.42 -5.80 -7.17
CA ARG A 13 20.54 -6.31 -6.11
C ARG A 13 19.29 -5.45 -5.96
N ILE A 14 19.45 -4.13 -5.99
CA ILE A 14 18.30 -3.20 -5.96
C ILE A 14 17.38 -3.45 -7.15
N LEU A 15 17.92 -3.61 -8.36
CA LEU A 15 17.12 -3.94 -9.55
C LEU A 15 16.32 -5.24 -9.36
N ALA A 16 16.96 -6.31 -8.86
CA ALA A 16 16.26 -7.57 -8.58
C ALA A 16 15.18 -7.41 -7.50
N LEU A 17 15.43 -6.62 -6.45
CA LEU A 17 14.46 -6.32 -5.41
C LEU A 17 13.27 -5.51 -5.93
N LEU A 18 13.49 -4.56 -6.85
CA LEU A 18 12.41 -3.79 -7.49
C LEU A 18 11.55 -4.66 -8.41
N ASP A 19 12.15 -5.61 -9.12
CA ASP A 19 11.40 -6.60 -9.91
C ASP A 19 10.56 -7.51 -8.99
N GLN A 20 11.13 -7.94 -7.86
CA GLN A 20 10.41 -8.73 -6.86
C GLN A 20 9.27 -7.94 -6.21
N GLU A 21 9.51 -6.67 -5.84
CA GLU A 21 8.51 -5.75 -5.31
C GLU A 21 7.34 -5.62 -6.28
N ARG A 22 7.62 -5.44 -7.59
CA ARG A 22 6.57 -5.39 -8.61
C ARG A 22 5.71 -6.65 -8.61
N GLN A 23 6.30 -7.84 -8.56
CA GLN A 23 5.52 -9.09 -8.53
C GLN A 23 4.65 -9.19 -7.28
N VAL A 24 5.19 -8.78 -6.13
CA VAL A 24 4.46 -8.75 -4.88
C VAL A 24 3.29 -7.78 -4.93
N LEU A 25 3.48 -6.56 -5.46
CA LEU A 25 2.42 -5.58 -5.65
C LEU A 25 1.32 -6.09 -6.58
N LEU A 26 1.69 -6.72 -7.69
CA LEU A 26 0.72 -7.32 -8.63
C LEU A 26 -0.07 -8.48 -8.01
N SER A 27 0.55 -9.26 -7.12
CA SER A 27 -0.11 -10.34 -6.40
C SER A 27 -0.97 -9.89 -5.22
N GLY A 28 -0.91 -8.60 -4.83
CA GLY A 28 -1.62 -8.07 -3.66
C GLY A 28 -1.07 -8.56 -2.31
N ASN A 29 0.13 -9.15 -2.27
CA ASN A 29 0.72 -9.66 -1.02
C ASN A 29 1.43 -8.54 -0.24
N TYR A 30 0.65 -7.68 0.41
CA TYR A 30 1.17 -6.51 1.14
C TYR A 30 2.08 -6.88 2.34
N ALA A 31 1.91 -8.06 2.91
CA ALA A 31 2.78 -8.55 3.98
C ALA A 31 4.22 -8.78 3.47
N ALA A 32 4.35 -9.40 2.29
CA ALA A 32 5.64 -9.57 1.62
C ALA A 32 6.24 -8.23 1.18
N ALA A 33 5.41 -7.26 0.76
CA ALA A 33 5.87 -5.93 0.34
C ALA A 33 6.61 -5.21 1.48
N ARG A 34 6.08 -5.30 2.70
CA ARG A 34 6.71 -4.71 3.90
C ARG A 34 8.09 -5.31 4.21
N SER A 35 8.25 -6.62 3.99
CA SER A 35 9.57 -7.25 4.17
C SER A 35 10.60 -6.78 3.13
N LEU A 36 10.15 -6.52 1.90
CA LEU A 36 10.99 -6.03 0.80
C LEU A 36 11.44 -4.59 1.01
N GLU A 37 10.59 -3.75 1.60
CA GLU A 37 10.92 -2.36 1.95
C GLU A 37 12.19 -2.28 2.81
N HIS A 38 12.30 -3.13 3.83
CA HIS A 38 13.49 -3.20 4.68
C HIS A 38 14.75 -3.60 3.91
N HIS A 39 14.63 -4.55 2.97
CA HIS A 39 15.75 -4.96 2.12
C HIS A 39 16.16 -3.86 1.14
N LEU A 40 15.21 -3.20 0.49
CA LEU A 40 15.45 -2.07 -0.42
C LEU A 40 16.11 -0.91 0.32
N SER A 41 15.63 -0.55 1.52
CA SER A 41 16.22 0.50 2.35
C SER A 41 17.67 0.19 2.73
N ARG A 42 17.97 -1.06 3.08
CA ARG A 42 19.35 -1.47 3.40
C ARG A 42 20.28 -1.40 2.20
N GLU A 43 19.88 -1.98 1.06
CA GLU A 43 20.76 -2.01 -0.13
C GLU A 43 20.93 -0.62 -0.75
N THR A 44 19.92 0.24 -0.69
CA THR A 44 20.06 1.66 -1.10
C THR A 44 21.01 2.42 -0.19
N GLY A 45 20.98 2.18 1.14
CA GLY A 45 21.96 2.73 2.07
C GLY A 45 23.39 2.30 1.75
N VAL A 46 23.61 1.01 1.41
CA VAL A 46 24.91 0.49 0.98
C VAL A 46 25.38 1.13 -0.34
N LEU A 47 24.48 1.29 -1.31
CA LEU A 47 24.79 1.94 -2.57
C LEU A 47 25.15 3.41 -2.36
N ALA A 48 24.38 4.15 -1.56
CA ALA A 48 24.62 5.56 -1.25
C ALA A 48 25.97 5.76 -0.54
N ALA A 49 26.30 4.92 0.45
CA ALA A 49 27.57 4.99 1.18
C ALA A 49 28.79 4.63 0.33
N SER A 50 28.60 3.91 -0.78
CA SER A 50 29.69 3.48 -1.66
C SER A 50 29.78 4.26 -2.96
N LEU A 51 28.85 5.17 -3.25
CA LEU A 51 28.75 5.87 -4.53
C LEU A 51 30.00 6.75 -4.76
N ALA A 52 30.71 6.49 -5.85
CA ALA A 52 31.80 7.35 -6.31
C ALA A 52 31.25 8.31 -7.36
N ALA A 53 31.67 9.58 -7.31
CA ALA A 53 31.42 10.52 -8.38
C ALA A 53 32.08 10.00 -9.68
N ASP A 54 31.37 10.09 -10.79
CA ASP A 54 31.86 9.90 -12.16
C ASP A 54 32.06 8.45 -12.69
N ASP A 55 31.09 7.54 -12.48
CA ASP A 55 30.96 6.31 -13.29
C ASP A 55 29.74 6.41 -14.24
N PRO A 56 29.93 6.61 -15.56
CA PRO A 56 28.82 6.71 -16.52
C PRO A 56 28.02 5.40 -16.65
N ALA A 57 28.63 4.24 -16.42
CA ALA A 57 27.90 2.97 -16.39
C ALA A 57 27.00 2.86 -15.14
N MET A 58 27.41 3.50 -14.04
CA MET A 58 26.58 3.61 -12.83
C MET A 58 25.40 4.57 -13.05
N ALA A 59 25.61 5.66 -13.77
CA ALA A 59 24.54 6.61 -14.09
C ALA A 59 23.36 5.94 -14.79
N ALA A 60 23.62 5.12 -15.82
CA ALA A 60 22.58 4.35 -16.50
C ALA A 60 21.84 3.36 -15.58
N LEU A 61 22.56 2.70 -14.66
CA LEU A 61 21.94 1.81 -13.67
C LEU A 61 21.06 2.57 -12.67
N LEU A 62 21.52 3.72 -12.19
CA LEU A 62 20.75 4.58 -11.28
C LEU A 62 19.48 5.12 -11.94
N GLU A 63 19.58 5.54 -13.20
CA GLU A 63 18.42 5.99 -13.97
C GLU A 63 17.40 4.86 -14.11
N ARG A 64 17.87 3.64 -14.41
CA ARG A 64 16.99 2.46 -14.48
C ARG A 64 16.35 2.12 -13.13
N ILE A 65 17.09 2.19 -12.04
CA ILE A 65 16.57 2.02 -10.67
C ILE A 65 15.47 3.06 -10.40
N ALA A 66 15.71 4.33 -10.73
CA ALA A 66 14.74 5.40 -10.54
C ALA A 66 13.47 5.21 -11.38
N GLU A 67 13.62 4.77 -12.63
CA GLU A 67 12.49 4.45 -13.52
C GLU A 67 11.61 3.33 -12.94
N LEU A 68 12.21 2.23 -12.49
CA LEU A 68 11.49 1.10 -11.92
C LEU A 68 10.82 1.47 -10.58
N ALA A 69 11.52 2.21 -9.71
CA ALA A 69 10.96 2.69 -8.45
C ALA A 69 9.72 3.59 -8.68
N ARG A 70 9.78 4.51 -9.66
CA ARG A 70 8.62 5.35 -10.03
C ARG A 70 7.43 4.51 -10.50
N ARG A 71 7.68 3.48 -11.31
CA ARG A 71 6.64 2.56 -11.78
C ARG A 71 6.00 1.78 -10.63
N ASN A 72 6.80 1.25 -9.72
CA ASN A 72 6.30 0.53 -8.56
C ASN A 72 5.51 1.44 -7.61
N CYS A 73 5.95 2.69 -7.43
CA CYS A 73 5.19 3.70 -6.68
C CYS A 73 3.80 3.93 -7.30
N ALA A 74 3.73 4.16 -8.61
CA ALA A 74 2.45 4.33 -9.30
C ALA A 74 1.53 3.10 -9.17
N LEU A 75 2.08 1.89 -9.19
CA LEU A 75 1.34 0.65 -8.94
C LEU A 75 0.81 0.59 -7.50
N ALA A 76 1.63 0.92 -6.52
CA ALA A 76 1.24 0.92 -5.11
C ALA A 76 0.12 1.94 -4.84
N GLU A 77 0.23 3.15 -5.40
CA GLU A 77 -0.82 4.17 -5.31
C GLU A 77 -2.13 3.72 -5.95
N ALA A 78 -2.06 3.09 -7.13
CA ALA A 78 -3.24 2.54 -7.79
C ALA A 78 -3.89 1.44 -6.95
N ALA A 79 -3.10 0.55 -6.36
CA ALA A 79 -3.57 -0.49 -5.45
C ALA A 79 -4.24 0.11 -4.20
N GLN A 80 -3.65 1.16 -3.61
CA GLN A 80 -4.24 1.87 -2.47
C GLN A 80 -5.60 2.49 -2.80
N ARG A 81 -5.73 3.15 -3.96
CA ARG A 81 -7.03 3.70 -4.42
C ARG A 81 -8.08 2.59 -4.58
N GLY A 82 -7.67 1.43 -5.11
CA GLY A 82 -8.53 0.25 -5.23
C GLY A 82 -9.01 -0.27 -3.88
N LEU A 83 -8.11 -0.39 -2.91
CA LEU A 83 -8.45 -0.82 -1.54
C LEU A 83 -9.42 0.14 -0.85
N GLN A 84 -9.20 1.46 -0.97
CA GLN A 84 -10.09 2.47 -0.41
C GLN A 84 -11.50 2.39 -1.02
N THR A 85 -11.57 2.18 -2.33
CA THR A 85 -12.85 1.99 -3.04
C THR A 85 -13.56 0.73 -2.57
N GLY A 86 -12.83 -0.40 -2.45
CA GLY A 86 -13.38 -1.66 -1.94
C GLY A 86 -13.89 -1.54 -0.51
N ALA A 87 -13.14 -0.88 0.38
CA ALA A 87 -13.56 -0.62 1.75
C ALA A 87 -14.83 0.22 1.82
N ARG A 88 -14.94 1.27 0.99
CA ARG A 88 -16.15 2.09 0.87
C ARG A 88 -17.35 1.26 0.42
N LEU A 89 -17.19 0.44 -0.62
CA LEU A 89 -18.27 -0.43 -1.11
C LEU A 89 -18.71 -1.44 -0.05
N HIS A 90 -17.76 -2.01 0.70
CA HIS A 90 -18.07 -2.92 1.80
C HIS A 90 -18.87 -2.23 2.92
N GLU A 91 -18.52 -0.99 3.27
CA GLU A 91 -19.27 -0.21 4.25
C GLU A 91 -20.68 0.16 3.74
N GLU A 92 -20.82 0.52 2.46
CA GLU A 92 -22.13 0.76 1.84
C GLU A 92 -23.00 -0.50 1.84
N LEU A 93 -22.44 -1.67 1.54
CA LEU A 93 -23.13 -2.96 1.63
C LEU A 93 -23.53 -3.29 3.07
N ARG A 94 -22.66 -3.03 4.04
CA ARG A 94 -22.96 -3.21 5.47
C ARG A 94 -24.13 -2.34 5.91
N ARG A 95 -24.15 -1.06 5.51
CA ARG A 95 -25.25 -0.13 5.80
C ARG A 95 -26.56 -0.59 5.16
N LYS A 96 -26.55 -0.93 3.87
CA LYS A 96 -27.73 -1.46 3.18
C LYS A 96 -28.26 -2.74 3.83
N ARG A 97 -27.38 -3.64 4.26
CA ARG A 97 -27.77 -4.85 5.00
C ARG A 97 -28.40 -4.52 6.34
N SER A 98 -27.85 -3.56 7.09
CA SER A 98 -28.43 -3.09 8.35
C SER A 98 -29.78 -2.42 8.13
N GLU A 99 -29.91 -1.56 7.11
CA GLU A 99 -31.19 -0.93 6.73
C GLU A 99 -32.24 -1.99 6.37
N LEU A 100 -31.89 -2.97 5.54
CA LEU A 100 -32.77 -4.11 5.23
C LEU A 100 -33.11 -4.93 6.46
N ALA A 101 -32.21 -5.08 7.44
CA ALA A 101 -32.52 -5.76 8.70
C ALA A 101 -33.46 -4.93 9.60
N THR A 102 -33.40 -3.60 9.49
CA THR A 102 -34.38 -2.68 10.09
C THR A 102 -35.72 -2.73 9.36
N TYR A 103 -35.83 -3.34 8.18
CA TYR A 103 -37.13 -3.70 7.60
C TYR A 103 -37.41 -5.18 7.89
N THR A 104 -38.62 -5.53 8.32
CA THR A 104 -39.02 -6.94 8.40
C THR A 104 -38.98 -7.57 7.00
N GLY A 105 -38.89 -8.89 6.89
CA GLY A 105 -38.97 -9.61 5.60
C GLY A 105 -40.26 -9.35 4.79
N THR A 106 -41.20 -8.57 5.32
CA THR A 106 -42.45 -8.11 4.69
C THR A 106 -42.44 -6.60 4.36
N GLY A 107 -41.28 -5.92 4.44
CA GLY A 107 -41.12 -4.51 4.06
C GLY A 107 -41.59 -3.47 5.09
N ARG A 108 -41.86 -3.86 6.35
CA ARG A 108 -42.23 -2.91 7.42
C ARG A 108 -41.00 -2.45 8.20
N ARG A 109 -40.85 -1.15 8.41
CA ARG A 109 -39.75 -0.57 9.21
C ARG A 109 -39.93 -0.94 10.70
N LEU A 110 -38.94 -1.60 11.29
CA LEU A 110 -38.75 -1.78 12.72
C LEU A 110 -38.24 -0.47 13.30
N ASP A 111 -39.14 0.37 13.82
CA ASP A 111 -38.71 1.47 14.69
C ASP A 111 -38.26 0.86 16.03
N HIS A 112 -36.94 0.76 16.22
CA HIS A 112 -36.37 0.59 17.55
C HIS A 112 -36.62 1.88 18.34
N GLY A 113 -37.80 1.97 18.96
CA GLY A 113 -38.24 3.11 19.74
C GLY A 113 -37.20 3.50 20.78
N VAL A 114 -36.53 4.62 20.54
CA VAL A 114 -35.81 5.35 21.58
C VAL A 114 -36.89 5.82 22.57
N ARG A 115 -36.93 5.21 23.76
CA ARG A 115 -37.67 5.76 24.91
C ARG A 115 -37.10 7.14 25.21
N SER A 116 -37.72 8.17 24.65
CA SER A 116 -37.66 9.54 25.14
C SER A 116 -38.30 9.54 26.54
N GLY A 117 -37.48 9.36 27.57
CA GLY A 117 -37.90 9.52 28.96
C GLY A 117 -38.14 11.00 29.26
N SER A 118 -39.32 11.50 28.92
CA SER A 118 -39.88 12.71 29.51
C SER A 118 -40.50 12.33 30.85
N GLU A 119 -39.68 12.25 31.91
CA GLU A 119 -40.21 12.37 33.27
C GLU A 119 -40.17 13.83 33.66
N ASP A 120 -41.30 14.46 33.32
CA ASP A 120 -41.92 15.56 34.04
C ASP A 120 -41.84 15.31 35.56
N ARG A 121 -41.12 16.17 36.30
CA ARG A 121 -41.20 16.27 37.76
C ARG A 121 -41.12 17.73 38.17
N ARG A 122 -42.24 18.44 37.98
CA ARG A 122 -42.66 19.55 38.83
C ARG A 122 -43.81 19.06 39.72
N ALA A 123 -43.53 18.86 40.99
CA ALA A 123 -44.46 19.00 42.12
C ALA A 123 -43.64 18.94 43.41
#